data_AF-A0A929FFR5-F1
#
_entry.id   AF-A0A929FFR5-F1
#
_cell.length_a   1.000
_cell.length_b   1.000
_cell.length_c   1.000
_cell.angle_alpha   90.00
_cell.angle_beta   90.00
_cell.angle_gamma   90.00
#
_symmetry.space_group_name_H-M   'P 1'
#
loop_
_entity.id
_entity.type
_entity.pdbx_description
1 polymer ?
#
loop_
_entity_poly.entity_id
_entity_poly.type
_entity_poly.pdbx_seq_one_letter_code
_entity_poly.pdbx_strand_id
1 'polypeptide(L)'
;MIPDYFHYHADAVENLRTLVDCLLVDVGGSPQPEKLPLVKQCTHYIVISRLPEEVEKWHALCQPHLTPLAVIHSTLDTVTTIHQTTPWLEIEAGPWLAGQTTTVPPALLHHVLSHLLPNS
;
A
#
# COMPACT_ATOMS: atom_id res chain seq x y z
N MET A 1 16.45 7.36 16.29
CA MET A 1 16.41 6.77 14.94
C MET A 1 17.74 7.04 14.26
N ILE A 2 18.18 6.14 13.37
CA ILE A 2 19.41 6.34 12.59
C ILE A 2 19.10 7.40 11.52
N PRO A 3 19.81 8.54 11.49
CA PRO A 3 19.47 9.71 10.66
C PRO A 3 19.24 9.42 9.17
N ASP A 4 19.84 8.35 8.64
CA ASP A 4 19.88 8.09 7.19
C ASP A 4 19.10 6.83 6.76
N TYR A 5 18.39 6.17 7.68
CA TYR A 5 17.72 4.89 7.37
C TYR A 5 16.80 4.99 6.16
N PHE A 6 15.87 5.95 6.15
CA PHE A 6 14.91 6.10 5.06
C PHE A 6 15.52 6.68 3.79
N HIS A 7 16.63 7.40 3.88
CA HIS A 7 17.39 7.85 2.70
C HIS A 7 18.08 6.66 2.03
N TYR A 8 18.75 5.81 2.79
CA TYR A 8 19.36 4.59 2.27
C TYR A 8 18.33 3.68 1.58
N HIS A 9 17.16 3.50 2.19
CA HIS A 9 16.09 2.71 1.57
C HIS A 9 15.47 3.39 0.34
N ALA A 10 15.39 4.72 0.32
CA ALA A 10 14.94 5.45 -0.86
C ALA A 10 15.88 5.19 -2.06
N ASP A 11 17.19 5.28 -1.85
CA ASP A 11 18.20 5.01 -2.89
C ASP A 11 18.13 3.55 -3.38
N ALA A 12 17.89 2.60 -2.46
CA ALA A 12 17.70 1.21 -2.83
C ALA A 12 16.45 1.01 -3.71
N VAL A 13 15.32 1.64 -3.37
CA VAL A 13 14.09 1.58 -4.17
C VAL A 13 14.29 2.23 -5.54
N GLU A 14 14.97 3.37 -5.61
CA GLU A 14 15.28 4.05 -6.86
C GLU A 14 16.11 3.19 -7.82
N ASN A 15 17.08 2.44 -7.30
CA ASN A 15 17.87 1.53 -8.12
C ASN A 15 17.06 0.29 -8.54
N LEU A 16 16.35 -0.35 -7.60
CA LEU A 16 15.61 -1.58 -7.86
C LEU A 16 14.49 -1.40 -8.88
N ARG A 17 13.79 -0.26 -8.88
CA ARG A 17 12.71 0.02 -9.85
C ARG A 17 13.17 0.11 -11.29
N THR A 18 14.48 0.19 -11.56
CA THR A 18 15.04 0.14 -12.93
C THR A 18 15.25 -1.30 -13.43
N LEU A 19 15.19 -2.27 -12.52
CA LEU A 19 15.52 -3.67 -12.78
C LEU A 19 14.29 -4.60 -12.83
N VAL A 20 13.13 -4.13 -12.37
CA VAL A 20 11.89 -4.92 -12.30
C VAL A 20 10.70 -4.11 -12.80
N ASP A 21 9.71 -4.78 -13.38
CA ASP A 21 8.49 -4.13 -13.88
C ASP A 21 7.58 -3.64 -12.73
N CYS A 22 7.64 -4.31 -11.58
CA CYS A 22 6.85 -3.98 -10.39
C CYS A 22 7.66 -4.27 -9.12
N LEU A 23 7.70 -3.29 -8.22
CA LEU A 23 8.36 -3.38 -6.92
C LEU A 23 7.36 -3.08 -5.81
N LEU A 24 7.20 -4.01 -4.87
CA LEU A 24 6.41 -3.81 -3.66
C LEU A 24 7.34 -3.36 -2.53
N VAL A 25 6.97 -2.25 -1.88
CA VAL A 25 7.70 -1.68 -0.74
C VAL A 25 6.79 -1.71 0.47
N ASP A 26 7.15 -2.51 1.48
CA ASP A 26 6.45 -2.52 2.76
C ASP A 26 6.93 -1.37 3.63
N VAL A 27 6.04 -0.42 3.89
CA VAL A 27 6.28 0.74 4.76
C VAL A 27 5.54 0.53 6.09
N GLY A 28 5.83 -0.55 6.81
CA GLY A 28 5.19 -0.86 8.09
C GLY A 28 5.46 0.16 9.22
N GLY A 29 4.67 0.10 10.29
CA GLY A 29 4.77 1.01 11.46
C GLY A 29 3.88 2.25 11.36
N SER A 30 4.18 3.32 12.10
CA SER A 30 3.38 4.56 12.08
C SER A 30 3.72 5.46 10.87
N PRO A 31 2.78 6.26 10.37
CA PRO A 31 3.05 7.28 9.36
C PRO A 31 3.83 8.43 10.00
N GLN A 32 5.13 8.50 9.72
CA GLN A 32 6.05 9.48 10.29
C GLN A 32 6.73 10.25 9.15
N PRO A 33 7.00 11.57 9.31
CA PRO A 33 7.63 12.39 8.27
C PRO A 33 8.99 11.86 7.79
N GLU A 34 9.73 11.18 8.66
CA GLU A 34 11.02 10.57 8.33
C GLU A 34 10.94 9.55 7.19
N LYS A 35 9.75 9.00 6.91
CA LYS A 35 9.49 8.06 5.81
C LYS A 35 9.33 8.73 4.45
N LEU A 36 9.19 10.06 4.40
CA LEU A 36 8.96 10.81 3.16
C LEU A 36 9.99 10.54 2.06
N PRO A 37 11.30 10.38 2.33
CA PRO A 37 12.27 10.02 1.29
C PRO A 37 11.88 8.73 0.57
N LEU A 38 11.49 7.69 1.32
CA LEU A 38 11.06 6.41 0.75
C LEU A 38 9.73 6.53 0.01
N VAL A 39 8.75 7.22 0.61
CA VAL A 39 7.43 7.46 0.00
C VAL A 39 7.58 8.10 -1.37
N LYS A 40 8.47 9.09 -1.53
CA LYS A 40 8.67 9.80 -2.79
C LYS A 40 9.29 8.95 -3.91
N GLN A 41 9.84 7.78 -3.60
CA GLN A 41 10.40 6.87 -4.61
C GLN A 41 9.37 5.90 -5.18
N CYS A 42 8.22 5.75 -4.52
CA CYS A 42 7.10 4.94 -4.99
C CYS A 42 6.21 5.74 -5.95
N THR A 43 5.23 5.07 -6.57
CA THR A 43 4.25 5.71 -7.49
C THR A 43 2.81 5.57 -7.01
N HIS A 44 2.51 4.44 -6.38
CA HIS A 44 1.17 4.08 -5.91
C HIS A 44 1.25 3.57 -4.48
N TYR A 45 0.12 3.54 -3.78
CA TYR A 45 0.02 2.94 -2.45
C TYR A 45 -1.29 2.22 -2.20
N ILE A 46 -1.20 1.24 -1.30
CA ILE A 46 -2.33 0.52 -0.71
C ILE A 46 -2.20 0.67 0.80
N VAL A 47 -3.27 1.05 1.48
CA VAL A 47 -3.33 1.07 2.95
C VAL A 47 -4.02 -0.19 3.43
N ILE A 48 -3.38 -0.93 4.34
CA ILE A 48 -4.00 -2.06 5.05
C ILE A 48 -4.06 -1.67 6.52
N SER A 49 -5.26 -1.59 7.09
CA SER A 49 -5.44 -1.23 8.50
C SER A 49 -6.65 -1.93 9.09
N ARG A 50 -6.55 -2.34 10.35
CA ARG A 50 -7.72 -2.73 11.17
C ARG A 50 -8.37 -1.54 11.88
N LEU A 51 -7.72 -0.38 11.82
CA LEU A 51 -8.10 0.87 12.48
C LEU A 51 -8.42 1.90 11.39
N PRO A 52 -9.70 2.19 11.11
CA PRO A 52 -10.09 3.16 10.10
C PRO A 52 -9.48 4.55 10.34
N GLU A 53 -9.31 4.95 11.60
CA GLU A 53 -8.73 6.23 11.99
C GLU A 53 -7.24 6.39 11.63
N GLU A 54 -6.51 5.29 11.41
CA GLU A 54 -5.11 5.34 10.98
C GLU A 54 -4.97 5.54 9.46
N VAL A 55 -6.04 5.28 8.69
CA VAL A 55 -6.02 5.38 7.22
C VAL A 55 -5.76 6.83 6.78
N GLU A 56 -6.41 7.80 7.44
CA GLU A 56 -6.25 9.22 7.09
C GLU A 56 -4.82 9.72 7.29
N LYS A 57 -4.13 9.22 8.33
CA LYS A 57 -2.74 9.57 8.59
C LYS A 57 -1.80 9.06 7.49
N TRP A 58 -2.12 7.91 6.91
CA TRP A 58 -1.42 7.38 5.74
C TRP A 58 -1.71 8.19 4.48
N HIS A 59 -2.97 8.59 4.24
CA HIS A 59 -3.30 9.50 3.16
C HIS A 59 -2.51 10.81 3.26
N ALA A 60 -2.42 11.41 4.45
CA ALA A 60 -1.69 12.64 4.68
C ALA A 60 -0.18 12.52 4.43
N LEU A 61 0.42 11.35 4.69
CA LEU A 61 1.84 11.11 4.41
C LEU A 61 2.10 10.83 2.92
N CYS A 62 1.22 10.08 2.27
CA CYS A 62 1.39 9.62 0.90
C CYS A 62 0.97 10.66 -0.15
N GLN A 63 -0.09 11.44 0.11
CA GLN A 63 -0.55 12.48 -0.81
C GLN A 63 0.23 13.78 -0.61
N PRO A 64 0.52 14.55 -1.67
CA PRO A 64 0.15 14.32 -3.08
C PRO A 64 1.18 13.47 -3.86
N HIS A 65 2.13 12.83 -3.17
CA HIS A 65 3.28 12.16 -3.80
C HIS A 65 2.90 10.86 -4.53
N LEU A 66 1.92 10.13 -4.02
CA LEU A 66 1.51 8.82 -4.51
C LEU A 66 0.03 8.78 -4.91
N THR A 67 -0.28 7.97 -5.92
CA THR A 67 -1.67 7.70 -6.32
C THR A 67 -2.27 6.60 -5.42
N PRO A 68 -3.41 6.83 -4.74
CA PRO A 68 -4.08 5.79 -3.98
C PRO A 68 -4.66 4.73 -4.91
N LEU A 69 -4.35 3.46 -4.65
CA LEU A 69 -5.00 2.33 -5.34
C LEU A 69 -6.09 1.73 -4.47
N ALA A 70 -5.79 1.42 -3.22
CA ALA A 70 -6.77 0.80 -2.36
C ALA A 70 -6.61 1.10 -0.86
N VAL A 71 -7.72 1.01 -0.14
CA VAL A 71 -7.79 0.92 1.32
C VAL A 71 -8.43 -0.42 1.67
N ILE A 72 -7.80 -1.15 2.59
CA ILE A 72 -8.23 -2.47 3.03
C ILE A 72 -8.42 -2.44 4.54
N HIS A 73 -9.69 -2.51 4.94
CA HIS A 73 -10.09 -2.70 6.32
C HIS A 73 -9.92 -4.17 6.68
N SER A 74 -8.77 -4.50 7.28
CA SER A 74 -8.48 -5.87 7.68
C SER A 74 -9.30 -6.25 8.91
N THR A 75 -10.04 -7.35 8.83
CA THR A 75 -10.87 -7.88 9.93
C THR A 75 -10.45 -9.30 10.32
N LEU A 76 -10.98 -9.81 11.44
CA LEU A 76 -10.85 -11.21 11.84
C LEU A 76 -11.99 -12.08 11.30
N ASP A 77 -13.04 -11.47 10.74
CA ASP A 77 -14.17 -12.17 10.15
C ASP A 77 -13.85 -12.66 8.74
N THR A 78 -14.43 -13.78 8.33
CA THR A 78 -14.27 -14.30 6.96
C THR A 78 -15.19 -13.53 6.01
N VAL A 79 -14.67 -12.42 5.48
CA VAL A 79 -15.45 -11.49 4.64
C VAL A 79 -14.59 -10.93 3.51
N THR A 80 -15.25 -10.54 2.43
CA THR A 80 -14.68 -9.73 1.35
C THR A 80 -15.80 -8.86 0.79
N THR A 81 -15.85 -7.60 1.23
CA THR A 81 -16.90 -6.64 0.87
C THR A 81 -16.26 -5.43 0.21
N ILE A 82 -16.82 -4.98 -0.92
CA ILE A 82 -16.40 -3.73 -1.58
C ILE A 82 -17.32 -2.61 -1.09
N HIS A 83 -16.73 -1.54 -0.54
CA HIS A 83 -17.45 -0.37 -0.07
C HIS A 83 -17.51 0.73 -1.14
N GLN A 84 -16.40 0.95 -1.85
CA GLN A 84 -16.32 1.92 -2.95
C GLN A 84 -15.26 1.51 -3.97
N THR A 85 -15.36 2.09 -5.17
CA THR A 85 -14.39 1.91 -6.26
C THR A 85 -13.76 3.23 -6.73
N THR A 86 -14.26 4.37 -6.24
CA THR A 86 -13.77 5.71 -6.59
C THR A 86 -13.82 6.61 -5.35
N PRO A 87 -12.80 7.44 -5.08
CA PRO A 87 -11.60 7.69 -5.90
C PRO A 87 -10.53 6.58 -5.86
N TRP A 88 -10.64 5.62 -4.95
CA TRP A 88 -9.82 4.40 -4.87
C TRP A 88 -10.71 3.21 -4.50
N LEU A 89 -10.19 1.99 -4.65
CA LEU A 89 -10.90 0.80 -4.18
C LEU A 89 -10.87 0.73 -2.65
N GLU A 90 -12.01 0.60 -2.01
CA GLU A 90 -12.08 0.38 -0.57
C GLU A 90 -12.83 -0.91 -0.27
N ILE A 91 -12.19 -1.79 0.50
CA ILE A 91 -12.73 -3.09 0.84
C ILE A 91 -12.57 -3.39 2.33
N GLU A 92 -13.43 -4.26 2.84
CA GLU A 92 -13.22 -5.01 4.07
C GLU A 92 -12.84 -6.44 3.71
N ALA A 93 -11.75 -6.95 4.29
CA ALA A 93 -11.24 -8.29 3.98
C ALA A 93 -10.59 -8.96 5.19
N GLY A 94 -10.80 -10.26 5.35
CA GLY A 94 -10.18 -11.03 6.42
C GLY A 94 -10.67 -12.48 6.49
N PRO A 95 -10.16 -13.27 7.46
CA PRO A 95 -9.01 -12.95 8.30
C PRO A 95 -7.68 -13.09 7.57
N TRP A 96 -6.74 -12.18 7.84
CA TRP A 96 -5.35 -12.28 7.39
C TRP A 96 -4.44 -12.58 8.58
N LEU A 97 -4.15 -13.87 8.77
CA LEU A 97 -3.40 -14.36 9.93
C LEU A 97 -1.91 -14.45 9.63
N ALA A 98 -1.09 -14.03 10.59
CA ALA A 98 0.35 -14.09 10.48
C ALA A 98 0.83 -15.53 10.22
N GLY A 99 1.76 -15.68 9.27
CA GLY A 99 2.30 -16.98 8.87
C GLY A 99 1.39 -17.82 7.96
N GLN A 100 0.20 -17.32 7.61
CA GLN A 100 -0.68 -18.00 6.66
C GLN A 100 -0.67 -17.28 5.32
N THR A 101 -0.57 -18.05 4.24
CA THR A 101 -0.81 -17.55 2.90
C THR A 101 -2.32 -17.49 2.67
N THR A 102 -2.80 -16.33 2.23
CA THR A 102 -4.20 -16.14 1.85
C THR A 102 -4.29 -15.76 0.38
N THR A 103 -5.44 -15.99 -0.22
CA THR A 103 -5.71 -15.57 -1.60
C THR A 103 -6.07 -14.09 -1.59
N VAL A 104 -5.40 -13.30 -2.43
CA VAL A 104 -5.73 -11.89 -2.63
C VAL A 104 -7.14 -11.80 -3.24
N PRO A 105 -8.05 -10.96 -2.70
CA PRO A 105 -9.37 -10.74 -3.29
C PRO A 105 -9.28 -10.43 -4.80
N PRO A 106 -10.02 -11.14 -5.68
CA PRO A 106 -9.91 -10.95 -7.13
C PRO A 106 -10.17 -9.51 -7.58
N ALA A 107 -11.11 -8.82 -6.94
CA ALA A 107 -11.39 -7.41 -7.22
C ALA A 107 -10.20 -6.49 -6.92
N LEU A 108 -9.47 -6.75 -5.84
CA LEU A 108 -8.26 -6.01 -5.49
C LEU A 108 -7.15 -6.27 -6.50
N LEU A 109 -6.90 -7.55 -6.80
CA LEU A 109 -5.85 -7.93 -7.75
C LEU A 109 -6.12 -7.31 -9.14
N HIS A 110 -7.35 -7.42 -9.63
CA HIS A 110 -7.73 -6.83 -10.91
C HIS A 110 -7.57 -5.31 -10.91
N HIS A 111 -8.00 -4.63 -9.85
CA HIS A 111 -7.87 -3.17 -9.73
C HIS A 111 -6.40 -2.73 -9.71
N VAL A 112 -5.55 -3.42 -8.95
CA VAL A 112 -4.11 -3.09 -8.87
C VAL A 112 -3.43 -3.31 -10.22
N LEU A 113 -3.69 -4.46 -10.87
CA LEU A 113 -3.06 -4.77 -12.15
C LEU A 113 -3.49 -3.82 -13.26
N SER A 114 -4.76 -3.41 -13.31
CA SER A 114 -5.25 -2.48 -14.35
C SER A 114 -4.64 -1.08 -14.24
N HIS A 115 -4.25 -0.65 -13.04
CA HIS A 115 -3.60 0.65 -12.82
C HIS A 115 -2.07 0.59 -12.98
N LEU A 116 -1.44 -0.53 -12.64
CA LEU A 116 0.01 -0.69 -12.72
C LEU A 116 0.50 -1.16 -14.09
N LEU A 117 -0.30 -1.99 -14.78
CA LEU A 117 0.05 -2.62 -16.05
C LEU A 117 -1.06 -2.37 -17.09
N PRO A 118 -1.23 -1.14 -17.57
CA PRO A 118 -2.34 -0.76 -18.45
C PRO A 118 -2.39 -1.47 -19.82
N ASN A 119 -1.43 -2.36 -20.13
CA ASN A 119 -1.33 -3.10 -21.39
C ASN A 119 -1.23 -4.63 -21.22
N SER A 120 -1.64 -5.20 -20.08
CA SER A 120 -1.65 -6.66 -19.86
C SER A 120 -3.02 -7.29 -20.05
#